data_AF-A0A7C7Q1G5-F1
#
_entry.id   AF-A0A7C7Q1G5-F1
#
_cell.length_a   1.000
_cell.length_b   1.000
_cell.length_c   1.000
_cell.angle_alpha   90.00
_cell.angle_beta   90.00
_cell.angle_gamma   90.00
#
_symmetry.space_group_name_H-M   'P 1'
#
loop_
_entity.id
_entity.type
_entity.pdbx_description
1 polymer ?
#
loop_
_entity_poly.entity_id
_entity_poly.type
_entity_poly.pdbx_seq_one_letter_code
_entity_poly.pdbx_strand_id
1 'polypeptide(L)'
;MYMQRERWATRVGVILAMAGNAIGLGNFLRFPGQAARNGGGAFMIPYFIALLLMGIPLMWMEWAQGRFGGARGYGTTPGMFHAMWRKPISKYLGVLGLFIPTTIMIYYTYIESWTLGYSVLAMLNKMPVIEKGMSAQEAVAVFEEYFHRYTGQNGDSLIKVSNIAYLFFIITLCLNVWILARGISRGIEVLAKVAMPLLFLFAIVLVVRVFTLG
;
A
#
# COMPACT_ATOMS: atom_id res chain seq x y z
N MET A 1 0.24 -7.69 34.18
CA MET A 1 1.53 -7.83 33.47
C MET A 1 1.62 -6.67 32.47
N TYR A 2 2.44 -5.65 32.71
CA TYR A 2 2.65 -4.60 31.70
C TYR A 2 3.43 -5.23 30.54
N MET A 3 2.79 -5.44 29.39
CA MET A 3 3.49 -5.87 28.18
C MET A 3 4.57 -4.82 27.87
N GLN A 4 5.82 -5.25 27.85
CA GLN A 4 6.94 -4.39 27.52
C GLN A 4 6.76 -3.92 26.08
N ARG A 5 6.79 -2.59 25.87
CA ARG A 5 6.58 -2.00 24.54
C ARG A 5 7.58 -2.57 23.55
N GLU A 6 7.07 -3.12 22.46
CA GLU A 6 7.91 -3.63 21.38
C GLU A 6 8.78 -2.52 20.77
N ARG A 7 9.99 -2.90 20.40
CA ARG A 7 10.98 -2.03 19.77
C ARG A 7 11.52 -2.72 18.53
N TRP A 8 11.92 -1.91 17.57
CA TRP A 8 12.68 -2.39 16.43
C TRP A 8 14.00 -3.02 16.90
N ALA A 9 14.36 -4.15 16.30
CA ALA A 9 15.58 -4.86 16.62
C ALA A 9 16.81 -4.20 15.98
N THR A 10 16.67 -3.63 14.78
CA THR A 10 17.79 -3.06 14.04
C THR A 10 17.45 -1.74 13.35
N ARG A 11 18.45 -0.85 13.19
CA ARG A 11 18.28 0.42 12.45
C ARG A 11 17.86 0.19 11.00
N VAL A 12 18.50 -0.76 10.32
CA VAL A 12 18.16 -1.16 8.94
C VAL A 12 16.72 -1.65 8.87
N GLY A 13 16.30 -2.46 9.85
CA GLY A 13 14.92 -2.92 9.95
C GLY A 13 13.90 -1.79 10.02
N VAL A 14 14.17 -0.75 10.82
CA VAL A 14 13.29 0.44 10.88
C VAL A 14 13.22 1.13 9.53
N ILE A 15 14.38 1.38 8.90
CA ILE A 15 14.46 2.10 7.63
C ILE A 15 13.68 1.33 6.56
N LEU A 16 13.89 0.02 6.43
CA LEU A 16 13.20 -0.80 5.45
C LEU A 16 11.70 -0.91 5.74
N ALA A 17 11.29 -1.05 7.00
CA ALA A 17 9.87 -1.11 7.35
C ALA A 17 9.15 0.22 7.04
N MET A 18 9.81 1.35 7.30
CA MET A 18 9.26 2.67 7.00
C MET A 18 9.27 2.97 5.50
N ALA A 19 10.31 2.52 4.78
CA ALA A 19 10.33 2.55 3.33
C ALA A 19 9.20 1.72 2.73
N GLY A 20 8.92 0.52 3.27
CA GLY A 20 7.80 -0.32 2.85
C GLY A 20 6.43 0.26 3.20
N ASN A 21 6.32 1.04 4.29
CA ASN A 21 5.10 1.79 4.61
C ASN A 21 4.83 2.91 3.58
N ALA A 22 5.88 3.50 3.00
CA ALA A 22 5.75 4.57 2.00
C ALA A 22 5.65 4.04 0.56
N ILE A 23 6.36 2.96 0.24
CA ILE A 23 6.42 2.37 -1.10
C ILE A 23 5.35 1.30 -1.23
N GLY A 24 4.30 1.59 -2.00
CA GLY A 24 3.22 0.65 -2.26
C GLY A 24 2.49 0.91 -3.58
N LEU A 25 1.21 0.55 -3.63
CA LEU A 25 0.34 0.73 -4.81
C LEU A 25 0.27 2.18 -5.28
N GLY A 26 0.47 3.14 -4.37
CA GLY A 26 0.56 4.55 -4.71
C GLY A 26 1.66 4.86 -5.73
N ASN A 27 2.84 4.24 -5.59
CA ASN A 27 3.99 4.52 -6.44
C ASN A 27 3.85 3.85 -7.81
N PHE A 28 3.30 2.64 -7.86
CA PHE A 28 3.22 1.85 -9.09
C PHE A 28 1.94 2.08 -9.90
N LEU A 29 0.82 2.41 -9.26
CA LEU A 29 -0.48 2.59 -9.93
C LEU A 29 -0.93 4.05 -9.93
N ARG A 30 -0.93 4.71 -8.76
CA ARG A 30 -1.49 6.06 -8.62
C ARG A 30 -0.60 7.12 -9.27
N PHE A 31 0.71 7.08 -9.02
CA PHE A 31 1.64 8.09 -9.52
C PHE A 31 1.68 8.17 -11.06
N PRO A 32 1.84 7.06 -11.81
CA PRO A 32 1.82 7.10 -13.28
C PRO A 32 0.48 7.61 -13.82
N GLY A 33 -0.64 7.18 -13.23
CA GLY A 33 -1.98 7.62 -13.63
C GLY A 33 -2.20 9.13 -13.43
N GLN A 34 -1.69 9.69 -12.32
CA GLN A 34 -1.76 11.14 -12.07
C GLN A 34 -0.80 11.91 -12.98
N ALA A 35 0.43 11.43 -13.17
CA ALA A 35 1.39 12.08 -14.04
C ALA A 35 0.88 12.14 -15.49
N ALA A 36 0.37 11.03 -16.03
CA ALA A 36 -0.14 10.97 -17.39
C ALA A 36 -1.33 11.92 -17.62
N ARG A 37 -2.27 12.01 -16.67
CA ARG A 37 -3.46 12.88 -16.78
C ARG A 37 -3.16 14.36 -16.62
N ASN A 38 -2.07 14.71 -15.93
CA ASN A 38 -1.71 16.10 -15.63
C ASN A 38 -0.52 16.61 -16.48
N GLY A 39 -0.38 16.12 -17.71
CA GLY A 39 0.63 16.62 -18.66
C GLY A 39 2.05 16.09 -18.43
N GLY A 40 2.21 14.93 -17.79
CA GLY A 40 3.46 14.20 -17.65
C GLY A 40 4.54 15.01 -16.93
N GLY A 41 5.47 15.59 -17.70
CA GLY A 41 6.54 16.43 -17.18
C GLY A 41 6.04 17.69 -16.47
N ALA A 42 4.92 18.28 -16.90
CA ALA A 42 4.35 19.45 -16.24
C ALA A 42 3.91 19.15 -14.79
N PHE A 43 3.40 17.95 -14.52
CA PHE A 43 3.01 17.49 -13.19
C PHE A 43 4.21 17.34 -12.23
N MET A 44 5.43 17.13 -12.75
CA MET A 44 6.63 16.96 -11.91
C MET A 44 7.00 18.24 -11.14
N ILE A 45 6.74 19.42 -11.71
CA ILE A 45 7.07 20.70 -11.06
C ILE A 45 6.31 20.87 -9.73
N PRO A 46 4.96 20.88 -9.71
CA PRO A 46 4.22 20.99 -8.45
C PRO A 46 4.45 19.76 -7.55
N TYR A 47 4.70 18.57 -8.10
CA TYR A 47 5.04 17.39 -7.32
C TYR A 47 6.31 17.59 -6.48
N PHE A 48 7.41 18.08 -7.08
CA PHE A 48 8.65 18.34 -6.34
C PHE A 48 8.53 19.50 -5.36
N ILE A 49 7.79 20.56 -5.70
CA ILE A 49 7.51 21.65 -4.77
C ILE A 49 6.77 21.12 -3.54
N ALA A 50 5.71 20.33 -3.74
CA ALA A 50 4.94 19.71 -2.66
C ALA A 50 5.79 18.73 -1.83
N LEU A 51 6.67 17.96 -2.48
CA LEU A 51 7.58 17.03 -1.79
C LEU A 51 8.52 17.79 -0.83
N LEU A 52 9.13 18.88 -1.30
CA LEU A 52 10.11 19.64 -0.52
C LEU A 52 9.44 20.48 0.59
N LEU A 53 8.32 21.14 0.29
CA LEU A 53 7.68 22.06 1.22
C LEU A 53 6.67 21.40 2.17
N MET A 54 6.10 20.26 1.79
CA MET A 54 5.11 19.54 2.61
C MET A 54 5.56 18.13 2.95
N GLY A 55 5.98 17.33 1.97
CA GLY A 55 6.34 15.92 2.19
C GLY A 55 7.43 15.73 3.25
N ILE A 56 8.60 16.35 3.06
CA ILE A 56 9.73 16.22 3.99
C ILE A 56 9.41 16.80 5.38
N PRO A 57 8.88 18.04 5.51
CA PRO A 57 8.56 18.60 6.83
C PRO A 57 7.50 17.81 7.60
N LEU A 58 6.41 17.37 6.94
CA LEU A 58 5.36 16.57 7.57
C LEU A 58 5.92 15.23 8.06
N MET A 59 6.74 14.56 7.25
CA MET A 59 7.40 13.31 7.64
C MET A 59 8.24 13.48 8.91
N TRP A 60 9.07 14.53 9.00
CA TRP A 60 9.86 14.78 10.22
C TRP A 60 8.99 15.06 11.44
N MET A 61 7.89 15.81 11.28
CA MET A 61 6.94 16.07 12.36
C MET A 61 6.26 14.79 12.85
N GLU A 62 5.80 13.92 11.94
CA GLU A 62 5.19 12.65 12.30
C GLU A 62 6.16 11.72 13.04
N TRP A 63 7.41 11.64 12.59
CA TRP A 63 8.46 10.89 13.26
C TRP A 63 8.77 11.44 14.66
N ALA A 64 8.89 12.77 14.80
CA ALA A 64 9.13 13.43 16.08
C ALA A 64 7.96 13.16 17.06
N GLN A 65 6.73 13.32 16.60
CA GLN A 65 5.52 13.05 17.36
C GLN A 65 5.42 11.58 17.79
N GLY A 66 5.65 10.66 16.86
CA GLY A 66 5.63 9.22 17.12
C GLY A 66 6.66 8.80 18.16
N ARG A 67 7.88 9.34 18.09
CA ARG A 67 8.93 9.10 19.09
C ARG A 67 8.61 9.74 20.44
N PHE A 68 8.06 10.96 20.45
CA PHE A 68 7.66 11.68 21.67
C PHE A 68 6.55 10.96 22.45
N GLY A 69 5.49 10.52 21.75
CA GLY A 69 4.45 9.68 22.34
C GLY A 69 4.96 8.28 22.68
N GLY A 70 5.86 7.78 21.83
CA GLY A 70 6.68 6.59 21.99
C GLY A 70 7.27 6.42 23.40
N ALA A 71 8.03 7.43 23.81
CA ALA A 71 8.68 7.50 25.11
C ALA A 71 7.71 7.52 26.30
N ARG A 72 6.43 7.86 26.08
CA ARG A 72 5.38 7.97 27.11
C ARG A 72 4.38 6.81 27.08
N GLY A 73 4.63 5.77 26.30
CA GLY A 73 3.75 4.61 26.20
C GLY A 73 2.55 4.78 25.26
N TYR A 74 2.45 5.89 24.52
CA TYR A 74 1.39 6.09 23.53
C TYR A 74 1.85 5.65 22.13
N GLY A 75 1.01 4.88 21.43
CA GLY A 75 1.26 4.40 20.06
C GLY A 75 0.37 5.04 19.01
N THR A 76 -0.62 5.84 19.41
CA THR A 76 -1.65 6.40 18.53
C THR A 76 -1.91 7.87 18.83
N THR A 77 -2.42 8.59 17.84
CA THR A 77 -2.65 10.04 17.87
C THR A 77 -3.52 10.55 19.03
N PRO A 78 -4.58 9.88 19.53
CA PRO A 78 -5.31 10.36 20.69
C PRO A 78 -4.43 10.50 21.94
N GLY A 79 -3.53 9.54 22.16
CA GLY A 79 -2.58 9.57 23.28
C GLY A 79 -1.42 10.55 23.04
N MET A 80 -0.88 10.58 21.81
CA MET A 80 0.20 11.50 21.43
C MET A 80 -0.24 12.97 21.56
N PHE A 81 -1.42 13.31 21.03
CA PHE A 81 -1.95 14.67 21.07
C PHE A 81 -2.26 15.10 22.50
N HIS A 82 -2.81 14.22 23.33
CA HIS A 82 -3.03 14.52 24.73
C HIS A 82 -1.73 14.80 25.51
N ALA A 83 -0.66 14.09 25.17
CA ALA A 83 0.66 14.31 25.77
C ALA A 83 1.28 15.66 25.38
N MET A 84 1.00 16.16 24.17
CA MET A 84 1.48 17.47 23.68
C MET A 84 0.57 18.62 24.12
N TRP A 85 -0.75 18.40 24.08
CA TRP A 85 -1.76 19.39 24.42
C TRP A 85 -2.74 18.81 25.44
N ARG A 86 -2.58 19.20 26.71
CA ARG A 86 -3.36 18.68 27.86
C ARG A 86 -4.78 19.25 27.94
N LYS A 87 -5.54 19.18 26.85
CA LYS A 87 -6.97 19.53 26.77
C LYS A 87 -7.77 18.34 26.26
N PRO A 88 -9.03 18.13 26.71
CA PRO A 88 -9.84 17.00 26.27
C PRO A 88 -10.05 16.97 24.76
N ILE A 89 -10.17 18.15 24.11
CA ILE A 89 -10.32 18.28 22.65
C ILE A 89 -9.19 17.61 21.84
N SER A 90 -7.97 17.57 22.37
CA SER A 90 -6.81 16.94 21.72
C SER A 90 -7.03 15.45 21.44
N LYS A 91 -7.74 14.75 22.32
CA LYS A 91 -8.05 13.32 22.16
C LYS A 91 -9.01 13.10 21.00
N TYR A 92 -10.05 13.94 20.90
CA TYR A 92 -11.05 13.89 19.82
C TYR A 92 -10.44 14.20 18.46
N LEU A 93 -9.59 15.23 18.37
CA LEU A 93 -8.83 15.50 17.15
C LEU A 93 -7.91 14.33 16.80
N GLY A 94 -7.30 13.71 17.80
CA GLY A 94 -6.45 12.53 17.62
C GLY A 94 -7.20 11.31 17.08
N VAL A 95 -8.53 11.21 17.21
CA VAL A 95 -9.30 10.08 16.64
C VAL A 95 -9.17 10.01 15.12
N LEU A 96 -8.95 11.14 14.45
CA LEU A 96 -8.73 11.16 13.00
C LEU A 96 -7.54 10.30 12.57
N GLY A 97 -6.47 10.25 13.36
CA GLY A 97 -5.31 9.39 13.08
C GLY A 97 -5.55 7.89 13.36
N LEU A 98 -6.74 7.50 13.84
CA LEU A 98 -7.21 6.12 13.85
C LEU A 98 -8.23 5.88 12.73
N PHE A 99 -9.16 6.82 12.55
CA PHE A 99 -10.24 6.72 11.58
C PHE A 99 -9.70 6.66 10.15
N ILE A 100 -8.83 7.61 9.76
CA ILE A 100 -8.27 7.69 8.40
C ILE A 100 -7.55 6.39 8.00
N PRO A 101 -6.55 5.88 8.74
CA PRO A 101 -5.87 4.65 8.35
C PRO A 101 -6.80 3.43 8.37
N THR A 102 -7.79 3.38 9.27
CA THR A 102 -8.78 2.29 9.29
C THR A 102 -9.62 2.28 8.03
N THR A 103 -10.14 3.44 7.61
CA THR A 103 -10.93 3.56 6.38
C THR A 103 -10.10 3.23 5.15
N ILE A 104 -8.85 3.69 5.10
CA ILE A 104 -7.93 3.39 4.00
C ILE A 104 -7.65 1.89 3.94
N MET A 105 -7.37 1.26 5.08
CA MET A 105 -7.08 -0.17 5.17
C MET A 105 -8.19 -1.03 4.57
N ILE A 106 -9.47 -0.67 4.76
CA ILE A 106 -10.62 -1.44 4.25
C ILE A 106 -10.54 -1.65 2.73
N TYR A 107 -10.40 -0.57 1.96
CA TYR A 107 -10.34 -0.68 0.50
C TYR A 107 -8.94 -1.06 0.00
N TYR A 108 -7.89 -0.61 0.69
CA TYR A 108 -6.51 -0.86 0.27
C TYR A 108 -6.16 -2.35 0.32
N THR A 109 -6.61 -3.06 1.36
CA THR A 109 -6.46 -4.52 1.49
C THR A 109 -7.19 -5.27 0.37
N TYR A 110 -8.34 -4.74 -0.07
CA TYR A 110 -9.08 -5.34 -1.18
C TYR A 110 -8.34 -5.17 -2.52
N ILE A 111 -7.80 -3.99 -2.81
CA ILE A 111 -6.98 -3.76 -4.01
C ILE A 111 -5.70 -4.59 -3.96
N GLU A 112 -5.05 -4.70 -2.80
CA GLU A 112 -3.90 -5.59 -2.58
C GLU A 112 -4.24 -7.03 -2.96
N SER A 113 -5.42 -7.53 -2.57
CA SER A 113 -5.82 -8.90 -2.90
C SER A 113 -6.00 -9.15 -4.41
N TRP A 114 -6.35 -8.12 -5.18
CA TRP A 114 -6.40 -8.23 -6.63
C TRP A 114 -5.01 -8.50 -7.19
N THR A 115 -4.00 -7.80 -6.68
CA THR A 115 -2.61 -8.01 -7.13
C THR A 115 -2.11 -9.42 -6.82
N LEU A 116 -2.48 -9.98 -5.65
CA LEU A 116 -2.18 -11.38 -5.32
C LEU A 116 -2.89 -12.34 -6.27
N GLY A 117 -4.19 -12.13 -6.50
CA GLY A 117 -4.99 -12.97 -7.39
C GLY A 117 -4.47 -12.95 -8.83
N TYR A 118 -4.17 -11.79 -9.38
CA TYR A 118 -3.58 -11.65 -10.72
C TYR A 118 -2.21 -12.31 -10.79
N SER A 119 -1.37 -12.15 -9.77
CA SER A 119 -0.04 -12.78 -9.73
C SER A 119 -0.15 -14.31 -9.79
N VAL A 120 -1.04 -14.91 -8.99
CA VAL A 120 -1.24 -16.37 -8.96
C VAL A 120 -1.87 -16.86 -10.25
N LEU A 121 -2.88 -16.17 -10.78
CA LEU A 121 -3.55 -16.56 -12.03
C LEU A 121 -2.60 -16.43 -13.23
N ALA A 122 -1.72 -15.43 -13.24
CA ALA A 122 -0.64 -15.30 -14.22
C ALA A 122 0.34 -16.47 -14.14
N MET A 123 0.83 -16.81 -12.93
CA MET A 123 1.74 -17.96 -12.75
C MET A 123 1.11 -19.30 -13.16
N LEU A 124 -0.21 -19.45 -13.01
CA LEU A 124 -0.95 -20.65 -13.42
C LEU A 124 -1.39 -20.63 -14.89
N ASN A 125 -0.99 -19.63 -15.69
CA ASN A 125 -1.41 -19.44 -17.08
C ASN A 125 -2.94 -19.40 -17.26
N LYS A 126 -3.67 -18.84 -16.29
CA LYS A 126 -5.13 -18.66 -16.31
C LYS A 126 -5.56 -17.23 -16.66
N MET A 127 -4.65 -16.44 -17.24
CA MET A 127 -4.96 -15.11 -17.76
C MET A 127 -5.52 -15.21 -19.18
N PRO A 128 -6.27 -14.18 -19.64
CA PRO A 128 -6.74 -14.13 -21.02
C PRO A 128 -5.58 -14.27 -22.01
N VAL A 129 -5.79 -15.07 -23.06
CA VAL A 129 -4.81 -15.29 -24.12
C VAL A 129 -5.07 -14.24 -25.21
N ILE A 130 -4.01 -13.55 -25.64
CA ILE A 130 -4.08 -12.67 -26.80
C ILE A 130 -3.76 -13.52 -28.04
N GLU A 131 -4.69 -13.60 -28.97
CA GLU A 131 -4.49 -14.33 -30.23
C GLU A 131 -3.58 -13.54 -31.17
N LYS A 132 -2.78 -14.26 -31.97
CA LYS A 132 -1.90 -13.64 -32.97
C LYS A 132 -2.77 -12.96 -34.04
N GLY A 133 -2.61 -11.66 -34.21
CA GLY A 133 -3.34 -10.86 -35.19
C GLY A 133 -4.34 -9.88 -34.57
N MET A 134 -4.59 -9.93 -33.26
CA MET A 134 -5.39 -8.94 -32.56
C MET A 134 -4.72 -7.55 -32.60
N SER A 135 -5.53 -6.54 -32.84
CA SER A 135 -5.13 -5.14 -32.68
C SER A 135 -4.89 -4.79 -31.21
N ALA A 136 -4.13 -3.73 -30.95
CA ALA A 136 -3.90 -3.25 -29.59
C ALA A 136 -5.21 -2.90 -28.85
N GLN A 137 -6.22 -2.43 -29.58
CA GLN A 137 -7.53 -2.07 -29.00
C GLN A 137 -8.32 -3.30 -28.58
N GLU A 138 -8.34 -4.36 -29.41
CA GLU A 138 -8.99 -5.62 -29.06
C GLU A 138 -8.31 -6.31 -27.87
N ALA A 139 -6.97 -6.28 -27.82
CA ALA A 139 -6.22 -6.82 -26.69
C ALA A 139 -6.60 -6.10 -25.38
N VAL A 140 -6.70 -4.76 -25.39
CA VAL A 140 -7.13 -3.98 -24.22
C VAL A 140 -8.55 -4.36 -23.79
N ALA A 141 -9.49 -4.49 -24.72
CA ALA A 141 -10.87 -4.83 -24.42
C ALA A 141 -11.01 -6.20 -23.71
N VAL A 142 -10.22 -7.20 -24.12
CA VAL A 142 -10.19 -8.52 -23.46
C VAL A 142 -9.74 -8.43 -22.00
N PHE A 143 -8.71 -7.63 -21.70
CA PHE A 143 -8.26 -7.44 -20.32
C PHE A 143 -9.23 -6.58 -19.50
N GLU A 144 -9.93 -5.63 -20.12
CA GLU A 144 -10.96 -4.82 -19.48
C GLU A 144 -12.16 -5.69 -19.07
N GLU A 145 -12.67 -6.54 -19.97
CA GLU A 145 -13.75 -7.48 -19.65
C GLU A 145 -13.35 -8.45 -18.53
N TYR A 146 -12.11 -8.97 -18.59
CA TYR A 146 -11.58 -9.82 -17.53
C TYR A 146 -11.54 -9.10 -16.18
N PHE A 147 -11.09 -7.83 -16.17
CA PHE A 147 -11.08 -7.01 -14.96
C PHE A 147 -12.48 -6.80 -14.41
N HIS A 148 -13.45 -6.42 -15.25
CA HIS A 148 -14.83 -6.23 -14.81
C HIS A 148 -15.45 -7.53 -14.26
N ARG A 149 -15.16 -8.68 -14.88
CA ARG A 149 -15.58 -9.99 -14.38
C ARG A 149 -14.92 -10.32 -13.04
N TYR A 150 -13.64 -10.00 -12.88
CA TYR A 150 -12.90 -10.23 -11.64
C TYR A 150 -13.45 -9.38 -10.49
N THR A 151 -13.68 -8.08 -10.72
CA THR A 151 -14.20 -7.16 -9.70
C THR A 151 -15.71 -7.27 -9.48
N GLY A 152 -16.43 -7.97 -10.35
CA GLY A 152 -17.89 -8.14 -10.24
C GLY A 152 -18.71 -7.00 -10.83
N GLN A 153 -18.14 -6.21 -11.74
CA GLN A 153 -18.81 -5.06 -12.37
C GLN A 153 -19.74 -5.44 -13.54
N ASN A 154 -19.78 -6.72 -13.95
CA ASN A 154 -20.60 -7.19 -15.07
C ASN A 154 -22.07 -7.51 -14.70
N GLY A 155 -22.50 -7.32 -13.45
CA GLY A 155 -23.87 -7.67 -13.02
C GLY A 155 -24.68 -6.46 -12.55
N ASP A 156 -26.00 -6.51 -12.75
CA ASP A 156 -26.99 -5.49 -12.31
C ASP A 156 -27.04 -5.25 -10.77
N SER A 157 -26.19 -5.92 -9.99
CA SER A 157 -26.22 -5.90 -8.52
C SER A 157 -24.92 -5.35 -7.95
N LEU A 158 -25.03 -4.32 -7.10
CA LEU A 158 -23.91 -3.65 -6.43
C LEU A 158 -23.02 -4.55 -5.55
N ILE A 159 -23.40 -5.82 -5.31
CA ILE A 159 -22.79 -6.71 -4.30
C ILE A 159 -22.27 -8.04 -4.91
N LYS A 160 -22.36 -8.25 -6.22
CA LYS A 160 -21.90 -9.53 -6.82
C LYS A 160 -20.40 -9.52 -7.12
N VAL A 161 -19.58 -9.71 -6.09
CA VAL A 161 -18.13 -9.93 -6.25
C VAL A 161 -17.85 -11.36 -6.75
N SER A 162 -16.84 -11.53 -7.61
CA SER A 162 -16.40 -12.85 -8.07
C SER A 162 -15.93 -13.73 -6.90
N ASN A 163 -16.34 -15.01 -6.89
CA ASN A 163 -15.91 -15.99 -5.88
C ASN A 163 -14.37 -16.10 -5.80
N ILE A 164 -13.68 -15.95 -6.94
CA ILE A 164 -12.22 -16.01 -7.01
C ILE A 164 -11.60 -14.78 -6.34
N ALA A 165 -12.13 -13.58 -6.62
CA ALA A 165 -11.64 -12.35 -6.00
C ALA A 165 -11.88 -12.36 -4.48
N TYR A 166 -13.04 -12.86 -4.04
CA TYR A 166 -13.34 -13.02 -2.62
C TYR A 166 -12.40 -14.02 -1.93
N LEU A 167 -12.07 -15.15 -2.57
CA LEU A 167 -11.10 -16.10 -2.04
C LEU A 167 -9.73 -15.46 -1.81
N PHE A 168 -9.20 -14.73 -2.80
CA PHE A 168 -7.91 -14.05 -2.66
C PHE A 168 -7.96 -12.92 -1.63
N PHE A 169 -9.10 -12.25 -1.45
CA PHE A 169 -9.30 -11.28 -0.39
C PHE A 169 -9.15 -11.91 1.00
N ILE A 170 -9.82 -13.04 1.26
CA ILE A 170 -9.69 -13.75 2.53
C ILE A 170 -8.24 -14.21 2.77
N ILE A 171 -7.58 -14.76 1.75
CA ILE A 171 -6.16 -15.16 1.85
C ILE A 171 -5.28 -13.96 2.21
N THR A 172 -5.46 -12.83 1.52
CA THR A 172 -4.68 -11.60 1.76
C THR A 172 -4.91 -11.05 3.16
N LEU A 173 -6.16 -11.06 3.63
CA LEU A 173 -6.51 -10.65 4.98
C LEU A 173 -5.85 -11.56 6.03
N CYS A 174 -5.92 -12.87 5.84
CA CYS A 174 -5.29 -13.85 6.73
C CYS A 174 -3.77 -13.67 6.78
N LEU A 175 -3.11 -13.43 5.64
CA LEU A 175 -1.67 -13.17 5.58
C LEU A 175 -1.30 -11.88 6.32
N ASN A 176 -2.04 -10.80 6.11
CA ASN A 176 -1.84 -9.54 6.82
C ASN A 176 -2.00 -9.73 8.33
N VAL A 177 -3.07 -10.38 8.79
CA VAL A 177 -3.29 -10.67 10.21
C VAL A 177 -2.18 -11.55 10.79
N TRP A 178 -1.73 -12.56 10.05
CA TRP A 178 -0.65 -13.45 10.49
C TRP A 178 0.69 -12.73 10.67
N ILE A 179 1.03 -11.79 9.77
CA ILE A 179 2.24 -10.96 9.91
C ILE A 179 2.11 -10.03 11.12
N LEU A 180 0.95 -9.36 11.25
CA LEU A 180 0.71 -8.42 12.34
C LEU A 180 0.67 -9.10 13.72
N ALA A 181 0.13 -10.31 13.80
CA ALA A 181 0.07 -11.10 15.04
C ALA A 181 1.46 -11.50 15.56
N ARG A 182 2.50 -11.46 14.72
CA ARG A 182 3.90 -11.70 15.12
C ARG A 182 4.60 -10.46 15.68
N GLY A 183 3.92 -9.32 15.72
CA GLY A 183 4.45 -8.06 16.27
C GLY A 183 5.40 -7.32 15.32
N ILE A 184 6.02 -6.28 15.86
CA ILE A 184 6.88 -5.33 15.14
C ILE A 184 8.19 -5.99 14.72
N SER A 185 8.96 -6.55 15.67
CA SER A 185 10.32 -7.00 15.39
C SER A 185 10.38 -8.38 14.72
N ARG A 186 9.40 -9.27 15.00
CA ARG A 186 9.35 -10.64 14.45
C ARG A 186 8.40 -10.76 13.25
N GLY A 187 7.47 -9.83 13.07
CA GLY A 187 6.57 -9.77 11.92
C GLY A 187 7.04 -8.73 10.91
N ILE A 188 6.70 -7.47 11.17
CA ILE A 188 6.87 -6.36 10.21
C ILE A 188 8.34 -6.17 9.80
N GLU A 189 9.28 -6.15 10.77
CA GLU A 189 10.70 -5.94 10.48
C GLU A 189 11.29 -7.07 9.64
N VAL A 190 10.92 -8.32 9.91
CA VAL A 190 11.40 -9.49 9.16
C VAL A 190 10.86 -9.46 7.74
N LEU A 191 9.56 -9.18 7.58
CA LEU A 191 8.96 -9.03 6.26
C LEU A 191 9.65 -7.91 5.47
N ALA A 192 9.83 -6.74 6.07
CA ALA A 192 10.43 -5.60 5.38
C ALA A 192 11.86 -5.88 4.90
N LYS A 193 12.65 -6.61 5.70
CA LYS A 193 14.02 -7.02 5.32
C LYS A 193 14.06 -7.93 4.09
N VAL A 194 12.99 -8.67 3.81
CA VAL A 194 12.89 -9.58 2.66
C VAL A 194 12.16 -8.92 1.49
N ALA A 195 10.99 -8.34 1.75
CA ALA A 195 10.11 -7.76 0.76
C ALA A 195 10.71 -6.52 0.08
N MET A 196 11.44 -5.67 0.82
CA MET A 196 11.99 -4.43 0.23
C MET A 196 13.10 -4.69 -0.80
N PRO A 197 14.12 -5.52 -0.53
CA PRO A 197 15.09 -5.89 -1.55
C PRO A 197 14.45 -6.60 -2.75
N LEU A 198 13.48 -7.49 -2.49
CA LEU A 198 12.78 -8.22 -3.55
C LEU A 198 11.98 -7.29 -4.46
N LEU A 199 11.26 -6.33 -3.87
CA LEU A 199 10.51 -5.30 -4.60
C LEU A 199 11.43 -4.46 -5.47
N PHE A 200 12.57 -4.03 -4.93
CA PHE A 200 13.56 -3.27 -5.70
C PHE A 200 14.13 -4.08 -6.87
N LEU A 201 14.43 -5.35 -6.65
CA LEU A 201 14.89 -6.27 -7.70
C LEU A 201 13.85 -6.41 -8.82
N PHE A 202 12.59 -6.70 -8.47
CA PHE A 202 11.52 -6.83 -9.47
C PHE A 202 11.28 -5.53 -10.22
N ALA A 203 11.32 -4.38 -9.54
CA ALA A 203 11.20 -3.08 -10.18
C ALA A 203 12.29 -2.86 -11.24
N ILE A 204 13.55 -3.19 -10.94
CA ILE A 204 14.65 -3.09 -11.91
C ILE A 204 14.42 -4.02 -13.10
N VAL A 205 14.08 -5.28 -12.85
CA VAL A 205 13.83 -6.26 -13.92
C VAL A 205 12.72 -5.77 -14.86
N LEU A 206 11.64 -5.23 -14.31
CA LEU A 206 10.54 -4.67 -15.10
C LEU A 206 10.97 -3.43 -15.89
N VAL A 207 11.74 -2.52 -15.30
CA VAL A 207 12.26 -1.34 -16.01
C VAL A 207 13.14 -1.75 -17.18
N VAL A 208 14.09 -2.67 -16.95
CA VAL A 208 14.96 -3.19 -18.02
C VAL A 208 14.11 -3.84 -19.10
N ARG A 209 13.14 -4.69 -18.72
CA ARG A 209 12.25 -5.32 -19.71
C ARG A 209 11.50 -4.28 -20.53
N VAL A 210 10.95 -3.24 -19.90
CA VAL A 210 10.24 -2.16 -20.59
C VAL A 210 11.14 -1.40 -21.55
N PHE A 211 12.39 -1.11 -21.20
CA PHE A 211 13.34 -0.46 -22.12
C PHE A 211 13.77 -1.35 -23.28
N THR A 212 13.67 -2.67 -23.14
CA THR A 212 13.90 -3.64 -24.22
C THR A 212 12.65 -3.97 -25.03
N LEU A 213 11.50 -3.35 -24.73
CA LEU A 213 10.32 -3.41 -25.60
C LEU A 213 10.58 -2.47 -26.78
N GLY A 214 11.23 -3.01 -27.80
CA GLY A 214 11.47 -2.41 -29.11
C GLY A 214 11.24 -3.45 -30.18
#